data_AF-A0A7Y1XDQ2-F1
#
_entry.id   AF-A0A7Y1XDQ2-F1
#
_cell.length_a   1.000
_cell.length_b   1.000
_cell.length_c   1.000
_cell.angle_alpha   90.00
_cell.angle_beta   90.00
_cell.angle_gamma   90.00
#
_symmetry.space_group_name_H-M   'P 1'
#
loop_
_entity.id
_entity.type
_entity.pdbx_description
1 polymer ?
#
loop_
_entity_poly.entity_id
_entity_poly.type
_entity_poly.pdbx_seq_one_letter_code
_entity_poly.pdbx_strand_id
1 'polypeptide(L)'
;MELEQRVEAFVKLGELLRSYVDEKFDDSRLSSEELEYKNLLSDKINLAKVKNPWFTPDNVNYALNKWSKLLTHSAIKEFNDKYNFKIKKSKKVALITAGN
;
A
#
# COMPACT_ATOMS: atom_id res chain seq x y z
N MET A 1 -15.73 -8.90 5.02
CA MET A 1 -14.94 -8.55 3.82
C MET A 1 -14.34 -9.83 3.27
N GLU A 2 -14.86 -10.25 2.12
CA GLU A 2 -14.41 -11.43 1.37
C GLU A 2 -12.98 -11.23 0.86
N LEU A 3 -12.27 -12.32 0.56
CA LEU A 3 -10.86 -12.27 0.12
C LEU A 3 -10.71 -11.35 -1.10
N GLU A 4 -11.60 -11.49 -2.08
CA GLU A 4 -11.58 -10.71 -3.33
C GLU A 4 -11.69 -9.20 -3.09
N GLN A 5 -12.60 -8.78 -2.20
CA GLN A 5 -12.74 -7.36 -1.83
C GLN A 5 -11.45 -6.79 -1.21
N ARG A 6 -10.68 -7.63 -0.50
CA ARG A 6 -9.37 -7.21 0.03
C ARG A 6 -8.36 -7.06 -1.09
N VAL A 7 -8.35 -7.99 -2.04
CA VAL A 7 -7.48 -7.93 -3.23
C VAL A 7 -7.76 -6.64 -4.00
N GLU A 8 -9.02 -6.36 -4.32
CA GLU A 8 -9.44 -5.14 -5.01
C GLU A 8 -9.01 -3.87 -4.27
N ALA A 9 -9.18 -3.82 -2.95
CA ALA A 9 -8.75 -2.69 -2.14
C ALA A 9 -7.23 -2.46 -2.20
N PHE A 10 -6.43 -3.54 -2.14
CA PHE A 10 -4.98 -3.45 -2.28
C PHE A 10 -4.55 -3.07 -3.69
N VAL A 11 -5.23 -3.54 -4.72
CA VAL A 11 -4.99 -3.14 -6.11
C VAL A 11 -5.25 -1.65 -6.29
N LYS A 12 -6.38 -1.14 -5.77
CA LYS A 12 -6.68 0.29 -5.80
C LYS A 12 -5.63 1.14 -5.09
N LEU A 13 -5.12 0.66 -3.95
CA LEU A 13 -3.99 1.29 -3.27
C LEU A 13 -2.73 1.29 -4.16
N GLY A 14 -2.43 0.16 -4.81
CA GLY A 14 -1.30 0.06 -5.75
C GLY A 14 -1.38 1.07 -6.89
N GLU A 15 -2.57 1.29 -7.44
CA GLU A 15 -2.81 2.30 -8.48
C GLU A 15 -2.62 3.73 -7.97
N LEU A 16 -3.12 4.05 -6.78
CA LEU A 16 -2.90 5.36 -6.14
C LEU A 16 -1.41 5.60 -5.86
N LEU A 17 -0.68 4.59 -5.38
CA LEU A 17 0.77 4.72 -5.21
C LEU A 17 1.49 4.90 -6.54
N ARG A 18 1.03 4.21 -7.59
CA ARG A 18 1.59 4.37 -8.94
C ARG A 18 1.36 5.78 -9.47
N SER A 19 0.15 6.33 -9.31
CA SER A 19 -0.15 7.69 -9.75
C SER A 19 0.65 8.75 -9.01
N TYR A 20 1.07 8.47 -7.77
CA TYR A 20 1.95 9.34 -7.01
C TYR A 20 3.42 9.32 -7.51
N VAL A 21 3.98 8.13 -7.76
CA VAL A 21 5.42 7.98 -8.06
C VAL A 21 5.77 8.03 -9.55
N ASP A 22 4.81 7.84 -10.44
CA ASP A 22 5.02 7.90 -11.90
C ASP A 22 4.63 9.28 -12.42
N GLU A 23 5.63 10.10 -12.73
CA GLU A 23 5.42 11.45 -13.29
C GLU A 23 4.68 11.45 -14.64
N LYS A 24 4.65 10.31 -15.34
CA LYS A 24 3.93 10.16 -16.62
C LYS A 24 2.49 9.71 -16.42
N PHE A 25 2.04 9.52 -15.19
CA PHE A 25 0.67 9.13 -14.91
C PHE A 25 -0.28 10.27 -15.29
N ASP A 26 -1.33 9.92 -16.03
CA ASP A 26 -2.39 10.84 -16.40
C ASP A 26 -3.36 11.04 -15.23
N ASP A 27 -3.18 12.14 -14.50
CA ASP A 27 -4.00 12.49 -13.34
C ASP A 27 -5.47 12.74 -13.67
N SER A 28 -5.85 12.95 -14.94
CA SER A 28 -7.26 13.06 -15.35
C SER A 28 -8.05 11.75 -15.13
N ARG A 29 -7.35 10.64 -14.90
CA ARG A 29 -7.92 9.34 -14.58
C ARG A 29 -8.27 9.17 -13.11
N LEU A 30 -7.82 10.08 -12.25
CA LEU A 30 -8.09 10.04 -10.81
C LEU A 30 -9.41 10.74 -10.51
N SER A 31 -10.15 10.19 -9.55
CA SER A 31 -11.23 10.91 -8.90
C SER A 31 -10.69 12.08 -8.06
N SER A 32 -11.56 13.02 -7.70
CA SER A 32 -11.20 14.14 -6.81
C SER A 32 -10.64 13.66 -5.47
N GLU A 33 -11.20 12.57 -4.92
CA GLU A 33 -10.73 11.95 -3.67
C GLU A 33 -9.32 11.37 -3.83
N GLU A 34 -9.04 10.69 -4.95
CA GLU A 34 -7.72 10.11 -5.21
C GLU A 34 -6.66 11.19 -5.43
N LEU A 35 -7.02 12.30 -6.07
CA LEU A 35 -6.13 13.46 -6.18
C LEU A 35 -5.86 14.09 -4.80
N GLU A 36 -6.87 14.19 -3.94
CA GLU A 36 -6.70 14.64 -2.56
C GLU A 36 -5.76 13.72 -1.77
N TYR A 37 -5.93 12.40 -1.89
CA TYR A 37 -5.03 11.43 -1.25
C TYR A 37 -3.60 11.53 -1.79
N LYS A 38 -3.42 11.75 -3.10
CA LYS A 38 -2.10 11.95 -3.72
C LYS A 38 -1.40 13.17 -3.14
N ASN A 39 -2.13 14.29 -2.98
CA ASN A 39 -1.60 15.51 -2.36
C ASN A 39 -1.27 15.30 -0.87
N LEU A 40 -2.19 14.68 -0.12
CA LEU A 40 -2.00 14.36 1.29
C LEU A 40 -0.77 13.48 1.51
N LEU A 41 -0.54 12.49 0.64
CA LEU A 41 0.63 11.62 0.70
C LEU A 41 1.93 12.42 0.57
N SER A 42 1.98 13.39 -0.34
CA SER A 42 3.11 14.31 -0.49
C SER A 42 3.43 15.05 0.81
N ASP A 43 2.42 15.64 1.44
CA ASP A 43 2.57 16.36 2.70
C ASP A 43 3.07 15.45 3.83
N LYS A 44 2.58 14.21 3.89
CA LYS A 44 3.03 13.24 4.90
C LYS A 44 4.47 12.80 4.70
N ILE A 45 4.93 12.65 3.46
CA ILE A 45 6.33 12.30 3.16
C ILE A 45 7.26 13.42 3.60
N ASN A 46 6.90 14.68 3.32
CA ASN A 46 7.66 15.84 3.78
C ASN A 46 7.73 15.92 5.31
N LEU A 47 6.62 15.65 6.00
CA LEU A 47 6.59 15.61 7.46
C LEU A 47 7.40 14.42 8.03
N ALA A 48 7.40 13.27 7.36
CA ALA A 48 8.14 12.08 7.79
C ALA A 48 9.65 12.35 7.84
N LYS A 49 10.18 13.07 6.85
CA LYS A 49 11.59 13.50 6.82
C LYS A 49 11.98 14.32 8.05
N VAL A 50 11.09 15.21 8.51
CA VAL A 50 11.33 16.04 9.72
C VAL A 50 11.44 15.17 10.98
N LYS A 51 10.60 14.13 11.08
CA LYS A 51 10.58 13.24 12.25
C LYS A 51 11.72 12.24 12.26
N ASN A 52 12.16 11.77 11.09
CA ASN A 52 13.26 10.84 10.96
C ASN A 52 13.98 11.05 9.61
N PRO A 53 15.26 11.48 9.63
CA PRO A 53 16.04 11.77 8.42
C PRO A 53 16.19 10.62 7.43
N TRP A 54 15.96 9.35 7.84
CA TRP A 54 15.97 8.20 6.93
C TRP A 54 14.80 8.21 5.94
N PHE A 55 13.67 8.85 6.26
CA PHE A 55 12.51 8.99 5.38
C PHE A 55 12.63 10.20 4.46
N THR A 56 13.77 10.33 3.76
CA THR A 56 13.88 11.29 2.66
C THR A 56 12.85 10.98 1.57
N PRO A 57 12.31 11.99 0.85
CA PRO A 57 11.39 11.78 -0.26
C PRO A 57 11.86 10.73 -1.27
N ASP A 58 13.15 10.72 -1.62
CA ASP A 58 13.71 9.73 -2.56
C ASP A 58 13.60 8.29 -2.06
N ASN A 59 14.00 8.03 -0.81
CA ASN A 59 13.87 6.71 -0.19
C ASN A 59 12.41 6.26 -0.10
N VAL A 60 11.50 7.17 0.26
CA VAL A 60 10.08 6.84 0.36
C VAL A 60 9.49 6.58 -1.03
N ASN A 61 9.77 7.44 -2.02
CA ASN A 61 9.32 7.26 -3.40
C ASN A 61 9.86 5.96 -4.01
N TYR A 62 11.11 5.60 -3.72
CA TYR A 62 11.67 4.32 -4.11
C TYR A 62 10.87 3.14 -3.53
N ALA A 63 10.56 3.18 -2.22
CA ALA A 63 9.77 2.14 -1.56
C ALA A 63 8.33 2.08 -2.11
N LEU A 64 7.67 3.22 -2.29
CA LEU A 64 6.31 3.31 -2.83
C LEU A 64 6.24 2.78 -4.27
N ASN A 65 7.26 3.05 -5.09
CA ASN A 65 7.37 2.50 -6.45
C ASN A 65 7.56 0.96 -6.46
N LYS A 66 8.18 0.38 -5.43
CA LYS A 66 8.21 -1.08 -5.28
C LYS A 66 6.84 -1.61 -4.88
N TRP A 67 6.18 -0.96 -3.91
CA TRP A 67 4.85 -1.35 -3.47
C TRP A 67 3.81 -1.25 -4.58
N SER A 68 3.80 -0.20 -5.39
CA SER A 68 2.85 -0.05 -6.51
C SER A 68 2.95 -1.19 -7.53
N LYS A 69 4.14 -1.79 -7.71
CA LYS A 69 4.37 -2.95 -8.58
C LYS A 69 3.96 -4.28 -7.95
N LEU A 70 4.05 -4.39 -6.62
CA LEU A 70 3.65 -5.58 -5.86
C LEU A 70 2.14 -5.62 -5.57
N LEU A 71 1.51 -4.46 -5.46
CA LEU A 71 0.07 -4.32 -5.23
C LEU A 71 -0.72 -4.35 -6.54
N THR A 72 -0.42 -5.34 -7.38
CA THR A 72 -1.16 -5.60 -8.63
C THR A 72 -1.98 -6.87 -8.46
N HIS A 73 -3.07 -6.98 -9.24
CA HIS A 73 -3.96 -8.14 -9.14
C HIS A 73 -3.21 -9.45 -9.36
N SER A 74 -2.31 -9.49 -10.36
CA SER A 74 -1.48 -10.67 -10.64
C SER A 74 -0.54 -11.02 -9.49
N ALA A 75 0.19 -10.05 -8.94
CA ALA A 75 1.15 -10.28 -7.87
C ALA A 75 0.47 -10.72 -6.56
N ILE A 76 -0.66 -10.10 -6.21
CA ILE A 76 -1.43 -10.47 -5.01
C ILE A 76 -2.05 -11.86 -5.19
N LYS A 77 -2.58 -12.18 -6.37
CA LYS A 77 -3.12 -13.51 -6.67
C LYS A 77 -2.03 -14.58 -6.54
N GLU A 78 -0.87 -14.37 -7.16
CA GLU A 78 0.27 -15.28 -7.07
C GLU A 78 0.76 -15.46 -5.61
N PHE A 79 0.76 -14.38 -4.83
CA PHE A 79 1.07 -14.45 -3.40
C PHE A 79 0.06 -15.31 -2.64
N ASN A 80 -1.23 -15.09 -2.88
CA ASN A 80 -2.32 -15.79 -2.20
C ASN A 80 -2.41 -17.27 -2.57
N ASP A 81 -2.08 -17.66 -3.80
CA ASP A 81 -2.12 -19.04 -4.28
C ASP A 81 -1.19 -19.98 -3.48
N LYS A 82 -0.21 -19.42 -2.75
CA LYS A 82 0.71 -20.15 -1.86
C LYS A 82 0.08 -20.54 -0.52
N TYR A 83 -1.11 -20.02 -0.20
CA TYR A 83 -1.76 -20.20 1.09
C TYR A 83 -3.13 -20.86 0.94
N ASN A 84 -3.46 -21.72 1.90
CA ASN A 84 -4.80 -22.29 2.00
C ASN A 84 -5.60 -21.54 3.07
N PHE A 85 -6.57 -20.72 2.63
CA PHE A 85 -7.42 -19.94 3.52
C PHE A 85 -8.56 -20.75 4.15
N LYS A 86 -8.68 -22.06 3.87
CA LYS A 86 -9.62 -22.94 4.58
C LYS A 86 -9.07 -23.19 5.99
N ILE A 87 -9.55 -22.41 6.96
CA ILE A 87 -9.19 -22.53 8.37
C ILE A 87 -9.65 -23.91 8.88
N LYS A 88 -8.71 -24.84 9.08
CA LYS A 88 -9.03 -26.19 9.56
C LYS A 88 -9.35 -26.25 11.06
N LYS A 89 -8.85 -25.30 11.86
CA LYS A 89 -9.11 -25.19 13.31
C LYS A 89 -8.67 -23.83 13.86
N SER A 90 -9.52 -23.16 14.63
CA SER A 90 -9.13 -21.93 15.35
C SER A 90 -8.03 -22.25 16.38
N LYS A 91 -7.02 -21.38 16.50
CA LYS A 91 -5.95 -21.48 17.48
C LYS A 91 -6.14 -20.39 18.53
N LYS A 92 -5.92 -20.73 19.81
CA LYS A 92 -5.81 -19.74 20.88
C LYS A 92 -4.43 -19.08 20.78
N VAL A 93 -4.40 -17.78 20.53
CA VAL A 93 -3.17 -17.00 20.36
C VAL A 93 -3.08 -15.98 21.49
N ALA A 94 -1.93 -15.91 22.17
CA ALA A 94 -1.62 -14.85 23.13
C ALA A 94 -0.66 -13.86 22.46
N LEU A 95 -0.99 -12.57 22.53
CA LEU A 95 -0.14 -11.48 22.03
C LEU A 95 0.48 -10.78 23.24
N ILE A 96 1.80 -10.83 23.35
CA ILE A 96 2.58 -10.06 24.33
C ILE A 96 3.34 -9.01 23.54
N THR A 97 2.89 -7.76 23.59
CA THR A 97 3.59 -6.63 22.98
C THR A 97 4.60 -6.07 23.97
N ALA A 98 5.84 -5.82 23.52
CA ALA A 98 6.75 -4.96 24.27
C ALA A 98 6.15 -3.54 24.31
N GLY A 99 5.95 -3.00 25.52
CA GLY A 99 5.46 -1.64 25.70
C GLY A 99 6.50 -0.63 25.23
N ASN A 100 6.07 0.33 24.42
CA ASN A 100 6.77 1.58 24.16
C ASN A 100 5.74 2.71 24.15
#